data_AF-A0A821FDT3-F1
#
_entry.id   AF-A0A821FDT3-F1
#
_cell.length_a   1.000
_cell.length_b   1.000
_cell.length_c   1.000
_cell.angle_alpha   90.00
_cell.angle_beta   90.00
_cell.angle_gamma   90.00
#
_symmetry.space_group_name_H-M   'P 1'
#
loop_
_entity.id
_entity.type
_entity.pdbx_description
1 polymer ?
#
loop_
_entity_poly.entity_id
_entity_poly.type
_entity_poly.pdbx_seq_one_letter_code
_entity_poly.pdbx_strand_id
1 'polypeptide(L)'
;IGGTNERVILSTNEPVILGTNERVILSTNEPAILGTNERVILSTNEPAILGTNGRAILSTNEPVICSTNQPVILGTKRVIRGNNRAAIRGNNQT
;
A
#
# COMPACT_ATOMS: atom_id res chain seq x y z
N ILE A 1 10.65 -15.71 -6.55
CA ILE A 1 9.61 -14.67 -6.74
C ILE A 1 10.21 -13.67 -7.71
N GLY A 2 9.96 -13.88 -9.01
CA GLY A 2 10.54 -13.04 -10.06
C GLY A 2 9.87 -11.67 -10.03
N GLY A 3 10.67 -10.62 -9.88
CA GLY A 3 10.19 -9.27 -10.10
C GLY A 3 9.84 -9.11 -11.57
N THR A 4 8.55 -9.15 -11.90
CA THR A 4 8.07 -8.71 -13.20
C THR A 4 8.22 -7.19 -13.25
N ASN A 5 9.04 -6.71 -14.18
CA ASN A 5 9.34 -5.29 -14.40
C ASN A 5 8.18 -4.57 -15.06
N GLU A 6 6.95 -4.71 -14.61
CA GLU A 6 5.83 -4.28 -15.46
C GLU A 6 4.71 -3.83 -14.56
N ARG A 7 4.64 -2.51 -14.37
CA ARG A 7 3.43 -1.78 -13.97
C ARG A 7 2.17 -2.66 -13.85
N VAL A 8 1.65 -2.82 -12.63
CA VAL A 8 0.41 -3.55 -12.39
C VAL A 8 -0.76 -2.58 -12.31
N ILE A 9 -1.83 -2.90 -13.05
CA ILE A 9 -3.12 -2.20 -12.97
C ILE A 9 -4.18 -3.25 -12.68
N LEU A 10 -4.87 -3.12 -11.55
CA LEU A 10 -5.88 -4.07 -11.11
C LEU A 10 -7.13 -3.35 -10.60
N SER A 11 -8.29 -3.92 -10.94
CA SER A 11 -9.58 -3.60 -10.33
C SER A 11 -10.21 -4.91 -9.89
N THR A 12 -10.57 -5.04 -8.61
CA THR A 12 -11.13 -6.28 -8.07
C THR A 12 -12.07 -6.01 -6.89
N ASN A 13 -12.89 -7.00 -6.54
CA ASN A 13 -13.72 -7.02 -5.33
C ASN A 13 -13.27 -8.15 -4.40
N GLU A 14 -11.98 -8.43 -4.38
CA GLU A 14 -11.36 -9.43 -3.52
C GLU A 14 -10.18 -8.80 -2.76
N PRO A 15 -9.80 -9.36 -1.60
CA PRO A 15 -8.60 -8.93 -0.90
C PRO A 15 -7.34 -9.04 -1.78
N VAL A 16 -6.49 -8.02 -1.75
CA VAL A 16 -5.28 -7.97 -2.59
C VAL A 16 -4.02 -7.94 -1.74
N ILE A 17 -3.06 -8.80 -2.10
CA ILE A 17 -1.68 -8.73 -1.62
C ILE A 17 -0.78 -8.68 -2.85
N LEU A 18 -0.03 -7.58 -3.01
CA LEU A 18 0.79 -7.37 -4.20
C LEU A 18 2.12 -6.70 -3.87
N GLY A 19 3.19 -7.23 -4.46
CA GLY A 19 4.54 -6.66 -4.45
C GLY A 19 5.04 -6.41 -5.87
N THR A 20 5.52 -5.21 -6.17
CA THR A 20 6.12 -4.90 -7.48
C THR A 20 7.39 -4.06 -7.35
N ASN A 21 8.24 -4.06 -8.37
CA ASN A 21 9.38 -3.15 -8.40
C ASN A 21 8.98 -1.74 -8.84
N GLU A 22 8.13 -1.61 -9.85
CA GLU A 22 7.89 -0.30 -10.47
C GLU A 22 6.64 0.39 -9.95
N ARG A 23 5.48 0.10 -10.56
CA ARG A 23 4.26 0.90 -10.39
C ARG A 23 3.07 0.01 -10.12
N VAL A 24 2.23 0.40 -9.16
CA VAL A 24 0.93 -0.22 -8.91
C VAL A 24 -0.16 0.84 -9.02
N ILE A 25 -1.22 0.48 -9.74
CA ILE A 25 -2.52 1.15 -9.68
C ILE A 25 -3.55 0.11 -9.27
N LEU A 26 -4.14 0.26 -8.09
CA LEU A 26 -5.15 -0.66 -7.58
C LEU A 26 -6.42 0.11 -7.21
N SER A 27 -7.55 -0.40 -7.68
CA SER A 27 -8.88 -0.09 -7.16
C SER A 27 -9.50 -1.34 -6.59
N THR A 28 -9.98 -1.32 -5.35
CA THR A 28 -10.69 -2.45 -4.75
C THR A 28 -11.74 -2.01 -3.75
N ASN A 29 -12.77 -2.82 -3.54
CA ASN A 29 -13.74 -2.63 -2.46
C ASN A 29 -13.39 -3.43 -1.19
N GLU A 30 -12.26 -4.14 -1.21
CA GLU A 30 -11.81 -5.05 -0.15
C GLU A 30 -10.45 -4.61 0.42
N PRO A 31 -9.99 -5.21 1.52
CA PRO A 31 -8.69 -4.88 2.11
C PRO A 31 -7.52 -5.07 1.14
N ALA A 32 -6.53 -4.18 1.23
CA ALA A 32 -5.36 -4.19 0.34
C ALA A 32 -4.03 -4.09 1.10
N ILE A 33 -3.07 -4.92 0.72
CA ILE A 33 -1.68 -4.87 1.18
C ILE A 33 -0.75 -4.71 -0.03
N LEU A 34 -0.05 -3.58 -0.10
CA LEU A 34 0.80 -3.23 -1.24
C LEU A 34 2.25 -2.96 -0.83
N GLY A 35 3.18 -3.50 -1.61
CA GLY A 35 4.61 -3.21 -1.56
C GLY A 35 5.13 -2.74 -2.92
N THR A 36 5.83 -1.61 -3.01
CA THR A 36 6.38 -1.12 -4.30
C THR A 36 7.65 -0.28 -4.16
N ASN A 37 8.62 -0.38 -5.09
CA ASN A 37 9.82 0.47 -5.00
C ASN A 37 9.62 1.90 -5.55
N GLU A 38 8.82 2.12 -6.61
CA GLU A 38 8.72 3.48 -7.21
C GLU A 38 7.40 4.23 -6.98
N ARG A 39 6.24 3.65 -7.32
CA ARG A 39 4.97 4.40 -7.22
C ARG A 39 3.76 3.53 -6.95
N VAL A 40 2.92 3.98 -6.02
CA VAL A 40 1.59 3.39 -5.79
C VAL A 40 0.49 4.42 -5.96
N ILE A 41 -0.58 4.03 -6.64
CA ILE A 41 -1.88 4.69 -6.61
C ILE A 41 -2.88 3.65 -6.10
N LEU A 42 -3.53 3.93 -4.97
CA LEU A 42 -4.51 3.04 -4.36
C LEU A 42 -5.81 3.80 -4.10
N SER A 43 -6.91 3.22 -4.56
CA SER A 43 -8.28 3.56 -4.16
C SER A 43 -8.91 2.35 -3.49
N THR A 44 -9.38 2.47 -2.25
CA THR A 44 -10.15 1.40 -1.60
C THR A 44 -11.21 1.91 -0.64
N ASN A 45 -12.29 1.14 -0.48
CA ASN A 45 -13.32 1.41 0.51
C ASN A 45 -13.00 0.82 1.89
N GLU A 46 -12.03 -0.09 1.97
CA GLU A 46 -11.68 -0.85 3.17
C GLU A 46 -10.26 -0.50 3.68
N PRO A 47 -9.82 -1.01 4.83
CA PRO A 47 -8.49 -0.76 5.36
C PRO A 47 -7.36 -1.15 4.39
N ALA A 48 -6.29 -0.36 4.41
CA ALA A 48 -5.12 -0.62 3.58
C ALA A 48 -3.80 -0.55 4.33
N ILE A 49 -2.86 -1.39 3.90
CA ILE A 49 -1.45 -1.35 4.32
C ILE A 49 -0.59 -1.08 3.09
N LEU A 50 0.25 -0.05 3.17
CA LEU A 50 1.17 0.33 2.10
C LEU A 50 2.61 0.46 2.60
N GLY A 51 3.53 -0.22 1.93
CA GLY A 51 4.96 0.07 1.98
C GLY A 51 5.48 0.50 0.61
N THR A 52 6.13 1.68 0.52
CA THR A 52 6.85 2.05 -0.70
C THR A 52 8.13 2.83 -0.47
N ASN A 53 9.16 2.54 -1.29
CA ASN A 53 10.38 3.36 -1.34
C ASN A 53 10.17 4.66 -2.13
N GLY A 54 9.04 4.78 -2.82
CA GLY A 54 8.73 5.87 -3.71
C GLY A 54 7.48 6.65 -3.31
N ARG A 55 6.83 7.27 -4.30
CA ARG A 55 5.68 8.15 -4.07
C ARG A 55 4.40 7.33 -3.93
N ALA A 56 3.47 7.80 -3.10
CA ALA A 56 2.15 7.20 -3.06
C ALA A 56 1.01 8.22 -3.09
N ILE A 57 -0.08 7.80 -3.74
CA ILE A 57 -1.36 8.48 -3.77
C ILE A 57 -2.39 7.50 -3.22
N LEU A 58 -3.08 7.91 -2.17
CA LEU A 58 -4.01 7.06 -1.43
C LEU A 58 -5.37 7.77 -1.33
N SER A 59 -6.44 7.10 -1.76
CA SER A 59 -7.81 7.51 -1.50
C SER A 59 -8.55 6.38 -0.83
N THR A 60 -9.04 6.60 0.39
CA THR A 60 -9.74 5.54 1.10
C THR A 60 -10.73 6.06 2.12
N ASN A 61 -11.83 5.34 2.29
CA ASN A 61 -12.88 5.68 3.25
C ASN A 61 -12.57 5.23 4.68
N GLU A 62 -11.61 4.32 4.83
CA GLU A 62 -11.22 3.65 6.07
C GLU A 62 -9.76 3.97 6.44
N PRO A 63 -9.25 3.51 7.59
CA PRO A 63 -7.88 3.76 8.02
C PRO A 63 -6.83 3.17 7.08
N VAL A 64 -5.74 3.91 6.91
CA VAL A 64 -4.54 3.43 6.22
C VAL A 64 -3.35 3.38 7.15
N ILE A 65 -2.60 2.29 7.08
CA ILE A 65 -1.22 2.22 7.56
C ILE A 65 -0.31 2.42 6.35
N CYS A 66 0.52 3.47 6.36
CA CYS A 66 1.48 3.68 5.29
C CYS A 66 2.89 3.96 5.80
N SER A 67 3.88 3.39 5.13
CA SER A 67 5.28 3.77 5.25
C SER A 67 5.84 4.13 3.88
N THR A 68 6.35 5.36 3.75
CA THR A 68 6.92 5.86 2.50
C THR A 68 8.24 6.60 2.73
N ASN A 69 9.22 6.38 1.84
CA ASN A 69 10.47 7.16 1.83
C ASN A 69 10.35 8.50 1.09
N GLN A 70 9.26 8.70 0.34
CA GLN A 70 8.98 9.91 -0.42
C GLN A 70 7.60 10.48 -0.05
N PRO A 71 7.23 11.68 -0.57
CA PRO A 71 5.94 12.30 -0.28
C PRO A 71 4.73 11.41 -0.60
N VAL A 72 3.70 11.60 0.21
CA VAL A 72 2.42 10.90 0.14
C VAL A 72 1.30 11.91 -0.01
N ILE A 73 0.38 11.64 -0.93
CA ILE A 73 -0.88 12.38 -1.10
C ILE A 73 -2.00 11.53 -0.51
N LEU A 74 -2.80 12.13 0.37
CA LEU A 74 -3.83 11.45 1.16
C LEU A 74 -5.21 12.07 0.90
N GLY A 75 -6.14 11.26 0.44
CA GLY A 75 -7.57 11.52 0.43
C GLY A 75 -8.30 10.50 1.31
N THR A 76 -7.85 10.37 2.57
CA THR A 76 -8.42 9.43 3.55
C THR A 76 -8.67 10.11 4.89
N LYS A 77 -9.64 9.59 5.63
CA LYS A 77 -10.08 10.13 6.93
C LYS A 77 -9.05 9.91 8.03
N ARG A 78 -8.26 8.82 7.99
CA ARG A 78 -7.30 8.48 9.05
C ARG A 78 -6.07 7.77 8.50
N VAL A 79 -4.89 8.26 8.85
CA VAL A 79 -3.61 7.66 8.47
C VAL A 79 -2.70 7.46 9.66
N ILE A 80 -2.16 6.25 9.76
CA ILE A 80 -1.07 5.89 10.66
C ILE A 80 0.19 5.82 9.81
N ARG A 81 1.11 6.78 10.02
CA ARG A 81 2.42 6.74 9.35
C ARG A 81 3.41 5.91 10.17
N GLY A 82 3.92 4.85 9.54
CA GLY A 82 5.07 4.11 10.05
C GLY A 82 6.36 4.88 9.78
N ASN A 83 7.26 4.92 10.75
CA ASN A 83 8.58 5.52 10.58
C ASN A 83 9.54 4.40 10.15
N ASN A 84 10.33 4.59 9.09
CA ASN A 84 11.27 3.58 8.56
C ASN A 84 12.46 3.24 9.48
N ARG A 85 12.38 3.53 10.78
CA ARG A 85 13.32 3.06 11.79
C ARG A 85 12.65 1.93 12.57
N ALA A 86 12.81 0.70 12.06
CA ALA A 86 12.42 -0.56 12.70
C ALA A 86 10.93 -0.75 13.02
N ALA A 87 10.15 -1.23 12.05
CA ALA A 87 8.88 -1.91 12.31
C ALA A 87 8.99 -3.39 11.89
N ILE A 88 9.90 -4.13 12.53
CA ILE A 88 9.70 -5.57 12.75
C ILE A 88 9.05 -5.67 14.13
N ARG A 89 7.72 -5.58 14.21
CA ARG A 89 7.00 -6.34 15.24
C ARG A 89 6.49 -7.58 14.55
N GLY A 90 7.36 -8.60 14.53
CA GLY A 90 6.97 -9.96 14.23
C GLY A 90 5.87 -10.40 15.20
N ASN A 91 4.95 -11.20 14.68
CA ASN A 91 4.00 -11.96 15.46
C ASN A 91 4.74 -12.70 16.57
N ASN A 92 4.35 -12.46 17.83
CA ASN A 92 4.45 -13.40 18.94
C ASN A 92 3.46 -12.93 20.00
N GLN A 93 2.21 -13.38 19.88
CA GLN A 93 1.31 -13.42 21.03
C GLN A 93 1.64 -14.69 21.82
N THR A 94 2.34 -14.51 22.93
CA THR A 94 2.17 -15.25 24.20
C THR A 94 2.26 -14.22 25.30
#